data_AF-C1L5D2-F1
#
_entry.id   AF-C1L5D2-F1
#
_cell.length_a   1.000
_cell.length_b   1.000
_cell.length_c   1.000
_cell.angle_alpha   90.00
_cell.angle_beta   90.00
_cell.angle_gamma   90.00
#
_symmetry.space_group_name_H-M   'P 1'
#
loop_
_entity.id
_entity.type
_entity.pdbx_description
1 polymer ?
#
loop_
_entity_poly.entity_id
_entity_poly.type
_entity_poly.pdbx_seq_one_letter_code
_entity_poly.pdbx_strand_id
1 'polypeptide(L)'
;MDNALKFIVISLFLLLFTLNTCHSRYYTRKLIKCFVCTDCHDDNQEIVDECGGCKTTIKNERMNKTCVSTCNIVRRNVGTYCCSKDKCNSMSVGYMMYLINTGQGTYYHLRNHLDD
;
A
#
# COMPACT_ATOMS: atom_id res chain seq x y z
N MET A 1 37.53 35.14 -12.02
CA MET A 1 36.82 34.11 -11.23
C MET A 1 37.47 32.78 -11.56
N ASP A 2 38.27 32.24 -10.64
CA ASP A 2 39.12 31.07 -10.87
C ASP A 2 38.33 29.84 -11.32
N ASN A 3 38.91 29.06 -12.23
CA ASN A 3 38.30 27.83 -12.74
C ASN A 3 37.97 26.83 -11.61
N ALA A 4 38.77 26.86 -10.53
CA ALA A 4 38.51 26.09 -9.32
C ALA A 4 37.20 26.50 -8.61
N LEU A 5 36.92 27.81 -8.53
CA LEU A 5 35.71 28.31 -7.88
C LEU A 5 34.45 27.91 -8.66
N LYS A 6 34.51 27.94 -9.99
CA LYS A 6 33.40 27.47 -10.85
C LYS A 6 33.10 25.97 -10.64
N PHE A 7 34.15 25.15 -10.52
CA PHE A 7 34.00 23.72 -10.27
C PHE A 7 33.36 23.41 -8.91
N ILE A 8 33.76 24.15 -7.87
CA ILE A 8 33.20 24.00 -6.52
C ILE A 8 31.70 24.35 -6.53
N VAL A 9 31.32 25.46 -7.15
CA VAL A 9 29.92 25.92 -7.21
C VAL A 9 29.03 24.93 -7.97
N ILE A 10 29.50 24.41 -9.12
CA ILE A 10 28.74 23.42 -9.90
C ILE A 10 28.58 22.11 -9.11
N SER A 11 29.65 21.66 -8.44
CA SER A 11 29.60 20.43 -7.63
C SER A 11 28.63 20.57 -6.46
N LEU A 12 28.64 21.70 -5.75
CA LEU A 12 27.68 22.00 -4.68
C LEU A 12 26.24 22.05 -5.20
N PHE A 13 26.02 22.66 -6.36
CA PHE A 13 24.68 22.74 -6.96
C PHE A 13 24.13 21.36 -7.31
N LEU A 14 24.95 20.50 -7.91
CA LEU A 14 24.57 19.11 -8.22
C LEU A 14 24.31 18.29 -6.95
N LEU A 15 25.10 18.48 -5.90
CA LEU A 15 24.95 17.79 -4.62
C LEU A 15 23.65 18.21 -3.92
N LEU A 16 23.31 19.50 -3.93
CA LEU A 16 22.04 20.02 -3.42
C LEU A 16 20.84 19.54 -4.26
N PHE A 17 20.98 19.51 -5.58
CA PHE A 17 19.92 19.04 -6.48
C PHE A 17 19.63 17.54 -6.28
N THR A 18 20.67 16.72 -6.11
CA THR A 18 20.55 15.29 -5.83
C THR A 18 19.98 15.02 -4.43
N LEU A 19 20.38 15.78 -3.41
CA LEU A 19 19.78 15.72 -2.07
C LEU A 19 18.29 16.05 -2.10
N ASN A 20 17.89 17.14 -2.77
CA ASN A 20 16.49 17.57 -2.84
C ASN A 20 15.60 16.61 -3.65
N THR A 21 16.11 16.07 -4.77
CA THR A 21 15.37 15.07 -5.57
C THR A 21 15.26 13.72 -4.87
N CYS A 22 16.27 13.32 -4.08
CA CYS A 22 16.19 12.15 -3.21
C CYS A 22 15.16 12.38 -2.08
N HIS A 23 15.21 13.54 -1.42
CA HIS A 23 14.27 13.89 -0.34
C HIS A 23 12.81 13.90 -0.82
N SER A 24 12.53 14.46 -2.00
CA SER A 24 11.17 14.53 -2.54
C SER A 24 10.57 13.17 -2.91
N ARG A 25 11.39 12.13 -3.13
CA ARG A 25 10.90 10.77 -3.33
C ARG A 25 10.64 10.02 -2.01
N TYR A 26 11.27 10.46 -0.91
CA TYR A 26 11.18 9.81 0.40
C TYR A 26 10.14 10.45 1.35
N TYR A 27 9.86 11.75 1.22
CA TYR A 27 8.70 12.43 1.81
C TYR A 27 7.59 12.43 0.75
N THR A 28 6.51 11.65 0.78
CA THR A 28 5.50 11.56 1.83
C THR A 28 4.52 10.42 1.49
N ARG A 29 4.90 9.14 1.66
CA ARG A 29 3.82 8.13 1.84
C ARG A 29 3.27 8.32 3.23
N LYS A 30 2.14 9.04 3.33
CA LYS A 30 1.40 9.16 4.58
C LYS A 30 1.16 7.75 5.09
N LEU A 31 1.77 7.43 6.22
CA LEU A 31 1.59 6.14 6.84
C LEU A 31 0.11 5.97 7.19
N ILE A 32 -0.44 4.79 6.90
CA ILE A 32 -1.85 4.49 7.06
C ILE A 32 -2.06 3.45 8.16
N LYS A 33 -3.30 3.35 8.63
CA LYS A 33 -3.73 2.28 9.54
C LYS A 33 -4.35 1.13 8.75
N CYS A 34 -4.12 -0.11 9.16
CA CYS A 34 -4.67 -1.30 8.50
C CYS A 34 -5.26 -2.28 9.52
N PHE A 35 -6.29 -3.01 9.12
CA PHE A 35 -6.69 -4.20 9.87
C PHE A 35 -5.70 -5.34 9.60
N VAL A 36 -5.37 -6.14 10.61
CA VAL A 36 -4.44 -7.27 10.54
C VAL A 36 -5.04 -8.45 11.29
N CYS A 37 -4.95 -9.64 10.69
CA CYS A 37 -5.40 -10.90 11.27
C CYS A 37 -4.88 -12.08 10.44
N THR A 38 -4.65 -13.20 11.11
CA THR A 38 -4.42 -14.50 10.47
C THR A 38 -5.66 -15.34 10.66
N ASP A 39 -6.16 -15.95 9.60
CA ASP A 39 -7.44 -16.67 9.57
C ASP A 39 -8.57 -15.81 10.17
N CYS A 40 -8.82 -14.68 9.50
CA CYS A 40 -9.67 -13.61 9.97
C CYS A 40 -11.11 -14.11 10.18
N HIS A 41 -11.64 -13.76 11.35
CA HIS A 41 -13.04 -13.70 11.70
C HIS A 41 -13.39 -12.24 12.01
N ASP A 42 -14.67 -11.89 12.16
CA ASP A 42 -15.05 -10.49 12.40
C ASP A 42 -14.64 -9.99 13.80
N ASP A 43 -14.31 -10.89 14.72
CA ASP A 43 -13.94 -10.62 16.12
C ASP A 43 -12.43 -10.63 16.39
N ASN A 44 -11.59 -11.14 15.49
CA ASN A 44 -10.15 -11.34 15.71
C ASN A 44 -9.24 -10.36 14.94
N GLN A 45 -9.78 -9.20 14.54
CA GLN A 45 -9.05 -8.22 13.72
C GLN A 45 -8.46 -7.13 14.59
N GLU A 46 -7.16 -6.90 14.44
CA GLU A 46 -6.44 -5.83 15.13
C GLU A 46 -6.15 -4.67 14.18
N ILE A 47 -5.98 -3.46 14.72
CA ILE A 47 -5.56 -2.30 13.92
C ILE A 47 -4.07 -2.08 14.17
N VAL A 48 -3.30 -2.09 13.09
CA VAL A 48 -1.88 -1.75 13.08
C VAL A 48 -1.70 -0.42 12.36
N ASP A 49 -0.93 0.46 12.98
CA ASP A 49 -0.58 1.77 12.43
C ASP A 49 0.75 1.68 11.64
N GLU A 50 1.20 2.81 11.07
CA GLU A 50 2.50 2.90 10.40
C GLU A 50 2.68 2.01 9.15
N CYS A 51 1.57 1.69 8.46
CA CYS A 51 1.60 0.89 7.24
C CYS A 51 1.87 1.74 6.00
N GLY A 52 2.56 1.18 5.00
CA GLY A 52 2.64 1.77 3.66
C GLY A 52 1.58 1.23 2.67
N GLY A 53 0.74 0.31 3.13
CA GLY A 53 -0.38 -0.31 2.41
C GLY A 53 -1.05 -1.39 3.26
N CYS A 54 -2.34 -1.63 3.04
CA CYS A 54 -3.08 -2.75 3.62
C CYS A 54 -3.21 -3.84 2.58
N LYS A 55 -2.77 -5.06 2.87
CA LYS A 55 -2.92 -6.23 1.99
C LYS A 55 -3.84 -7.23 2.65
N THR A 56 -4.66 -7.88 1.85
CA THR A 56 -5.44 -9.01 2.30
C THR A 56 -5.35 -10.13 1.28
N THR A 57 -5.36 -11.37 1.77
CA THR A 57 -5.20 -12.57 0.96
C THR A 57 -6.28 -13.56 1.34
N ILE A 58 -6.90 -14.17 0.34
CA ILE A 58 -7.90 -15.22 0.49
C ILE A 58 -7.39 -16.45 -0.23
N LYS A 59 -7.31 -17.55 0.51
CA LYS A 59 -6.87 -18.84 0.01
C LYS A 59 -7.62 -19.92 0.77
N ASN A 60 -8.20 -20.88 0.05
CA ASN A 60 -8.93 -22.01 0.64
C ASN A 60 -9.98 -21.56 1.68
N GLU A 61 -10.82 -20.57 1.34
CA GLU A 61 -11.85 -20.03 2.24
C GLU A 61 -11.30 -19.45 3.56
N ARG A 62 -10.02 -19.10 3.60
CA ARG A 62 -9.41 -18.37 4.72
C ARG A 62 -8.97 -17.00 4.27
N MET A 63 -9.28 -15.99 5.07
CA MET A 63 -8.87 -14.61 4.84
C MET A 63 -7.72 -14.24 5.77
N ASN A 64 -6.70 -13.54 5.27
CA ASN A 64 -5.60 -12.99 6.05
C ASN A 64 -5.45 -11.51 5.72
N LYS A 65 -5.48 -10.63 6.72
CA LYS A 65 -5.21 -9.19 6.56
C LYS A 65 -3.84 -8.87 7.11
N THR A 66 -3.06 -8.05 6.41
CA THR A 66 -1.65 -7.76 6.71
C THR A 66 -1.30 -6.31 6.40
N CYS A 67 -0.43 -5.73 7.21
CA CYS A 67 0.23 -4.45 6.96
C CYS A 67 1.45 -4.68 6.06
N VAL A 68 1.64 -3.87 5.01
CA VAL A 68 2.78 -3.96 4.10
C VAL A 68 3.48 -2.61 3.94
N SER A 69 4.79 -2.61 3.67
CA SER A 69 5.57 -1.39 3.44
C SER A 69 5.21 -0.70 2.12
N THR A 70 4.81 -1.47 1.10
CA THR A 70 4.43 -0.96 -0.21
C THR A 70 3.33 -1.83 -0.81
N CYS A 71 2.25 -1.20 -1.25
CA CYS A 71 1.20 -1.87 -1.98
C CYS A 71 1.58 -2.06 -3.46
N ASN A 72 2.15 -3.21 -3.80
CA ASN A 72 2.49 -3.57 -5.18
C ASN A 72 1.64 -4.77 -5.60
N ILE A 73 0.39 -4.55 -6.03
CA ILE A 73 -0.41 -5.65 -6.58
C ILE A 73 0.07 -5.97 -7.99
N VAL A 74 0.70 -7.13 -8.14
CA VAL A 74 0.86 -7.76 -9.44
C VAL A 74 -0.53 -8.28 -9.84
N ARG A 75 -1.17 -7.58 -10.77
CA ARG A 75 -2.56 -7.61 -11.26
C ARG A 75 -3.31 -8.95 -11.45
N ARG A 76 -2.86 -10.14 -11.00
CA ARG A 76 -3.46 -11.42 -11.44
C ARG A 76 -3.67 -12.52 -10.39
N ASN A 77 -3.35 -12.31 -9.12
CA ASN A 77 -3.61 -13.36 -8.12
C ASN A 77 -5.04 -13.23 -7.58
N VAL A 78 -5.94 -14.06 -8.12
CA VAL A 78 -7.29 -14.27 -7.57
C VAL A 78 -7.17 -14.49 -6.07
N GLY A 79 -7.86 -13.66 -5.29
CA GLY A 79 -7.85 -13.72 -3.82
C GLY A 79 -6.82 -12.83 -3.12
N THR A 80 -5.88 -12.16 -3.80
CA THR A 80 -5.00 -11.17 -3.14
C THR A 80 -5.37 -9.74 -3.53
N TYR A 81 -5.60 -8.90 -2.53
CA TYR A 81 -6.00 -7.50 -2.66
C TYR A 81 -5.11 -6.62 -1.79
N CYS A 82 -4.90 -5.39 -2.20
CA CYS A 82 -4.12 -4.44 -1.42
C CYS A 82 -4.60 -3.01 -1.69
N CYS A 83 -4.44 -2.08 -0.76
CA CYS A 83 -4.91 -0.71 -0.90
C CYS A 83 -4.05 0.23 -0.05
N SER A 84 -4.11 1.53 -0.35
CA SER A 84 -3.22 2.54 0.26
C SER A 84 -3.98 3.66 1.00
N LYS A 85 -5.21 3.40 1.43
CA LYS A 85 -6.05 4.34 2.20
C LYS A 85 -6.24 3.82 3.64
N ASP A 86 -6.42 4.73 4.60
CA ASP A 86 -6.65 4.36 6.00
C ASP A 86 -7.79 3.36 6.14
N LYS A 87 -7.50 2.23 6.80
CA LYS A 87 -8.43 1.14 7.11
C LYS A 87 -9.18 0.62 5.88
N CYS A 88 -8.59 0.72 4.69
CA CYS A 88 -9.23 0.35 3.43
C CYS A 88 -9.56 -1.15 3.31
N ASN A 89 -8.97 -1.99 4.15
CA ASN A 89 -9.28 -3.41 4.26
C ASN A 89 -10.30 -3.74 5.38
N SER A 90 -11.19 -2.81 5.72
CA SER A 90 -12.23 -2.94 6.76
C SER A 90 -13.37 -3.90 6.41
N MET A 91 -13.43 -4.40 5.18
CA MET A 91 -14.52 -5.29 4.73
C MET A 91 -14.68 -6.50 5.66
N SER A 92 -15.93 -6.83 6.00
CA SER A 92 -16.25 -8.00 6.82
C SER A 92 -15.88 -9.29 6.11
N VAL A 93 -15.54 -10.30 6.90
CA VAL A 93 -15.10 -11.60 6.37
C VAL A 93 -16.22 -12.25 5.56
N GLY A 94 -17.44 -12.26 6.11
CA GLY A 94 -18.61 -12.86 5.46
C GLY A 94 -18.97 -12.20 4.13
N TYR A 95 -18.94 -10.87 4.04
CA TYR A 95 -19.27 -10.17 2.81
C TYR A 95 -18.23 -10.41 1.70
N MET A 96 -16.96 -10.42 2.06
CA MET A 96 -15.90 -10.73 1.08
C MET A 96 -16.00 -12.17 0.57
N MET A 97 -16.28 -13.13 1.45
CA MET A 97 -16.43 -14.52 1.05
C MET A 97 -17.63 -14.71 0.11
N TYR A 98 -18.74 -14.02 0.39
CA TYR A 98 -19.91 -13.97 -0.50
C TYR A 98 -19.53 -13.44 -1.90
N LEU A 99 -18.77 -12.35 -1.99
CA LEU A 99 -18.34 -11.79 -3.28
C LEU A 99 -17.47 -12.76 -4.08
N ILE A 100 -16.58 -13.50 -3.42
CA ILE A 100 -15.75 -14.52 -4.09
C ILE A 100 -16.59 -15.68 -4.58
N ASN A 101 -17.47 -16.20 -3.73
CA ASN A 101 -18.32 -17.34 -4.07
C ASN A 101 -19.33 -17.04 -5.19
N THR A 102 -19.72 -15.77 -5.35
CA THR A 102 -20.61 -15.30 -6.42
C THR A 102 -19.87 -14.84 -7.69
N GLY A 103 -18.54 -14.94 -7.73
CA GLY A 103 -17.72 -14.49 -8.86
C GLY A 103 -17.67 -12.96 -9.04
N GLN A 104 -18.20 -12.19 -8.09
CA GLN A 104 -18.22 -10.72 -8.10
C GLN A 104 -17.00 -10.10 -7.41
N GLY A 105 -16.15 -10.90 -6.76
CA GLY A 105 -14.98 -10.45 -6.02
C GLY A 105 -14.05 -9.59 -6.87
N THR A 106 -13.73 -10.02 -8.10
CA THR A 106 -12.87 -9.26 -9.02
C THR A 106 -13.46 -7.92 -9.46
N TYR A 107 -14.79 -7.78 -9.53
CA TYR A 107 -15.46 -6.56 -10.02
C TYR A 107 -15.57 -5.47 -8.94
N TYR A 108 -15.85 -5.86 -7.68
CA TYR A 108 -15.89 -4.92 -6.55
C TYR A 108 -14.52 -4.24 -6.33
N HIS A 109 -13.44 -4.98 -6.58
CA HIS A 109 -12.08 -4.50 -6.43
C HIS A 109 -11.67 -3.43 -7.45
N LEU A 110 -12.16 -3.49 -8.69
CA LEU A 110 -11.86 -2.46 -9.69
C LEU A 110 -12.46 -1.10 -9.29
N ARG A 111 -13.64 -1.09 -8.67
CA ARG A 111 -14.32 0.15 -8.29
C ARG A 111 -13.59 0.90 -7.17
N ASN A 112 -13.19 0.22 -6.09
CA ASN A 112 -12.48 0.86 -4.97
C ASN A 112 -11.00 1.18 -5.26
N HIS A 113 -10.47 0.74 -6.40
CA HIS A 113 -9.12 1.09 -6.89
C HIS A 113 -9.11 2.19 -7.96
N LEU A 114 -10.25 2.50 -8.57
CA LEU A 114 -10.36 3.45 -9.68
C LEU A 114 -10.92 4.82 -9.24
N ASP A 115 -11.40 4.96 -8.01
CA ASP A 115 -11.81 6.25 -7.44
C ASP A 115 -10.60 6.99 -6.82
N ASP A 116 -9.58 7.24 -7.63
CA ASP A 116 -8.56 8.29 -7.45
C ASP A 116 -8.68 9.31 -8.60
#